data_AF-A0A813JXM6-F1
#
_entry.id   AF-A0A813JXM6-F1
#
_cell.length_a   1.000
_cell.length_b   1.000
_cell.length_c   1.000
_cell.angle_alpha   90.00
_cell.angle_beta   90.00
_cell.angle_gamma   90.00
#
_symmetry.space_group_name_H-M   'P 1'
#
loop_
_entity.id
_entity.type
_entity.pdbx_description
1 polymer ?
#
loop_
_entity_poly.entity_id
_entity_poly.type
_entity_poly.pdbx_seq_one_letter_code
_entity_poly.pdbx_strand_id
1 'polypeptide(L)'
;MVLYVLSPRLLNVFLSWLSSVLENLNYGIIIAAVIFAGIICFLLPPVPGVPVYVFGGVILADTCPLGFTPGCFIAIAVSYVLKLMACAMQQKLIGGLLGRNLKIRCQVGVNKPFIRAIEAVLRRPGLSMGKVAILCGGPDWPTSVLAGVLKLSLFECELGTMPIIVFITPCSLSGSYYLKSSESE
;
A
#
# COMPACT_ATOMS: atom_id res chain seq x y z
N MET A 1 17.97 10.10 4.27
CA MET A 1 18.33 8.83 4.92
C MET A 1 17.65 8.68 6.27
N VAL A 2 17.79 9.65 7.19
CA VAL A 2 17.11 9.64 8.51
C VAL A 2 15.59 9.45 8.42
N LEU A 3 14.90 10.17 7.52
CA LEU A 3 13.45 10.06 7.34
C LEU A 3 12.97 8.64 7.03
N TYR A 4 13.71 7.89 6.21
CA TYR A 4 13.36 6.51 5.81
C TYR A 4 13.67 5.46 6.88
N VAL A 5 14.53 5.79 7.85
CA VAL A 5 14.83 4.93 9.00
C VAL A 5 13.85 5.19 10.15
N LEU A 6 13.44 6.46 10.32
CA LEU A 6 12.49 6.85 11.36
C LEU A 6 11.04 6.60 10.97
N SER A 7 10.66 6.77 9.70
CA SER A 7 9.27 6.62 9.26
C SER A 7 8.66 5.26 9.59
N PRO A 8 9.33 4.10 9.45
CA PRO A 8 8.72 2.82 9.78
C PRO A 8 8.54 2.65 11.30
N ARG A 9 9.45 3.19 12.11
CA ARG A 9 9.36 3.13 13.57
C ARG A 9 8.20 3.98 14.08
N LEU A 10 8.08 5.21 13.58
CA LEU A 10 6.97 6.10 13.92
C LEU A 10 5.63 5.56 13.42
N LEU A 11 5.62 4.96 12.22
CA LEU A 11 4.44 4.29 11.69
C LEU A 11 3.99 3.17 12.61
N ASN A 12 4.90 2.30 13.07
CA ASN A 12 4.54 1.22 13.99
C ASN A 12 3.97 1.76 15.32
N VAL A 13 4.53 2.84 15.87
CA VAL A 13 3.99 3.50 17.07
C VAL A 13 2.58 4.06 16.80
N PHE A 14 2.39 4.75 15.68
CA PHE A 14 1.09 5.27 15.27
C PHE A 14 0.05 4.16 15.08
N LEU A 15 0.42 3.07 14.40
CA LEU A 15 -0.46 1.94 14.17
C LEU A 15 -0.80 1.21 15.49
N SER A 16 0.16 1.07 16.40
CA SER A 16 -0.11 0.51 17.73
C SER A 16 -1.10 1.38 18.53
N TRP A 17 -0.93 2.71 18.51
CA TRP A 17 -1.89 3.63 19.12
C TRP A 17 -3.27 3.57 18.44
N LEU A 18 -3.29 3.48 17.11
CA LEU A 18 -4.54 3.32 16.36
C LEU A 18 -5.26 2.04 16.77
N SER A 19 -4.53 0.94 17.00
CA SER A 19 -5.10 -0.32 17.50
C SER A 19 -5.88 -0.13 18.80
N SER A 20 -5.27 0.52 19.80
CA SER A 20 -5.91 0.71 21.11
C SER A 20 -7.18 1.57 21.04
N VAL A 21 -7.28 2.44 20.04
CA VAL A 21 -8.49 3.25 19.80
C VAL A 21 -9.59 2.43 19.13
N LEU A 22 -9.24 1.41 18.34
CA LEU A 22 -10.17 0.61 17.54
C LEU A 22 -10.77 -0.59 18.30
N GLU A 23 -10.16 -1.04 19.41
CA GLU A 23 -10.54 -2.25 20.17
C GLU A 23 -12.02 -2.30 20.61
N ASN A 24 -12.67 -1.15 20.82
CA ASN A 24 -14.05 -1.08 21.34
C ASN A 24 -15.08 -0.64 20.28
N LEU A 25 -14.72 -0.67 19.00
CA LEU A 25 -15.60 -0.21 17.92
C LEU A 25 -16.26 -1.38 17.18
N ASN A 26 -17.37 -1.08 16.50
CA ASN A 26 -18.01 -2.05 15.60
C ASN A 26 -17.03 -2.46 14.49
N TYR A 27 -16.98 -3.75 14.18
CA TYR A 27 -16.11 -4.32 13.13
C TYR A 27 -16.18 -3.58 11.79
N GLY A 28 -17.35 -3.11 11.37
CA GLY A 28 -17.49 -2.30 10.15
C GLY A 28 -16.75 -0.96 10.21
N ILE A 29 -16.74 -0.31 11.38
CA ILE A 29 -16.00 0.93 11.63
C ILE A 29 -14.50 0.64 11.62
N ILE A 30 -14.07 -0.49 12.18
CA ILE A 30 -12.67 -0.92 12.17
C ILE A 30 -12.16 -1.08 10.73
N ILE A 31 -12.91 -1.77 9.86
CA ILE A 31 -12.56 -1.90 8.44
C ILE A 31 -12.43 -0.52 7.78
N ALA A 32 -13.41 0.36 7.97
CA ALA A 32 -13.40 1.70 7.39
C ALA A 32 -12.19 2.52 7.88
N ALA A 33 -11.86 2.43 9.17
CA ALA A 33 -10.73 3.11 9.78
C ALA A 33 -9.39 2.58 9.24
N VAL A 34 -9.24 1.25 9.10
CA VAL A 34 -8.05 0.63 8.50
C VAL A 34 -7.87 1.07 7.06
N ILE A 35 -8.95 1.10 6.26
CA ILE A 35 -8.91 1.59 4.87
C ILE A 35 -8.47 3.06 4.83
N PHE A 36 -9.11 3.92 5.63
CA PHE A 36 -8.84 5.34 5.64
C PHE A 36 -7.41 5.65 6.09
N ALA A 37 -6.97 5.09 7.22
CA ALA A 37 -5.62 5.26 7.73
C ALA A 37 -4.57 4.71 6.76
N GLY A 38 -4.83 3.55 6.14
CA GLY A 38 -3.94 2.96 5.16
C GLY A 38 -3.82 3.80 3.89
N ILE A 39 -4.92 4.36 3.36
CA ILE A 39 -4.87 5.30 2.23
C ILE A 39 -3.96 6.49 2.55
N ILE A 40 -4.13 7.11 3.72
CA ILE A 40 -3.27 8.22 4.15
C ILE A 40 -1.82 7.79 4.21
N CYS A 41 -1.54 6.63 4.80
CA CYS A 41 -0.19 6.06 4.90
C CYS A 41 0.44 5.87 3.51
N PHE A 42 -0.27 5.24 2.56
CA PHE A 42 0.25 5.04 1.21
C PHE A 42 0.42 6.33 0.40
N LEU A 43 -0.36 7.38 0.67
CA LEU A 43 -0.18 8.67 0.00
C LEU A 43 1.09 9.41 0.45
N LEU A 44 1.70 9.00 1.57
CA LEU A 44 2.92 9.59 2.09
C LEU A 44 4.17 8.92 1.47
N PRO A 45 5.09 9.69 0.85
CA PRO A 45 6.28 9.13 0.19
C PRO A 45 7.20 8.22 1.03
N PRO A 46 7.42 8.48 2.34
CA PRO A 46 8.39 7.72 3.13
C PRO A 46 7.79 6.47 3.79
N VAL A 47 6.49 6.20 3.62
CA VAL A 47 5.80 5.13 4.32
C VAL A 47 5.94 3.82 3.53
N PRO A 48 6.53 2.77 4.12
CA PRO A 48 6.53 1.44 3.50
C PRO A 48 5.13 0.81 3.57
N GLY A 49 4.75 0.07 2.53
CA GLY A 49 3.44 -0.59 2.48
C GLY A 49 3.32 -1.84 3.37
N VAL A 50 4.43 -2.56 3.58
CA VAL A 50 4.43 -3.84 4.32
C VAL A 50 3.86 -3.71 5.74
N PRO A 51 4.26 -2.73 6.57
CA PRO A 51 3.67 -2.56 7.90
C PRO A 51 2.15 -2.33 7.89
N VAL A 52 1.61 -1.68 6.84
CA VAL A 52 0.17 -1.45 6.71
C VAL A 52 -0.57 -2.77 6.49
N TYR A 53 -0.03 -3.68 5.66
CA TYR A 53 -0.63 -5.00 5.43
C TYR A 53 -0.53 -5.91 6.65
N VAL A 54 0.60 -5.90 7.34
CA VAL A 54 0.80 -6.65 8.58
C VAL A 54 -0.19 -6.15 9.64
N PHE A 55 -0.30 -4.83 9.83
CA PHE A 55 -1.25 -4.23 10.75
C PHE A 55 -2.71 -4.56 10.43
N GLY A 56 -3.10 -4.47 9.15
CA GLY A 56 -4.43 -4.91 8.71
C GLY A 56 -4.69 -6.38 9.02
N GLY A 57 -3.68 -7.24 8.85
CA GLY A 57 -3.70 -8.64 9.25
C GLY A 57 -3.89 -8.85 10.75
N VAL A 58 -3.23 -8.04 11.58
CA VAL A 58 -3.34 -8.09 13.05
C VAL A 58 -4.76 -7.73 13.47
N ILE A 59 -5.22 -6.51 13.17
CA ILE A 59 -6.49 -6.01 13.69
C ILE A 59 -7.70 -6.75 13.10
N LEU A 60 -7.73 -6.95 11.78
CA LEU A 60 -8.94 -7.47 11.13
C LEU A 60 -9.13 -8.97 11.37
N ALA A 61 -8.06 -9.73 11.61
CA ALA A 61 -8.19 -11.14 11.95
C ALA A 61 -8.66 -11.34 13.40
N ASP A 62 -8.20 -10.50 14.32
CA ASP A 62 -8.53 -10.56 15.74
C ASP A 62 -9.97 -10.12 16.03
N THR A 63 -10.37 -8.99 15.43
CA THR A 63 -11.67 -8.34 15.72
C THR A 63 -12.84 -8.95 14.93
N CYS A 64 -12.61 -9.99 14.13
CA CYS A 64 -13.63 -10.57 13.27
C CYS A 64 -14.66 -11.41 14.06
N PRO A 65 -15.97 -11.06 14.02
CA PRO A 65 -16.99 -11.79 14.77
C PRO A 65 -17.26 -13.21 14.22
N LEU A 66 -16.83 -13.48 12.98
CA LEU A 66 -16.95 -14.79 12.33
C LEU A 66 -15.77 -15.72 12.65
N GLY A 67 -14.82 -15.25 13.46
CA GLY A 67 -13.61 -15.96 13.85
C GLY A 67 -12.40 -15.65 12.97
N PHE A 68 -11.27 -16.24 13.37
CA PHE A 68 -9.94 -15.93 12.84
C PHE A 68 -9.78 -16.20 11.34
N THR A 69 -10.25 -17.36 10.85
CA THR A 69 -10.05 -17.74 9.44
C THR A 69 -10.80 -16.82 8.47
N PRO A 70 -12.10 -16.53 8.66
CA PRO A 70 -12.77 -15.47 7.89
C PRO A 70 -12.10 -14.10 8.04
N GLY A 71 -11.64 -13.76 9.24
CA GLY A 71 -10.89 -12.52 9.51
C GLY A 71 -9.63 -12.38 8.66
N CYS A 72 -8.85 -13.46 8.50
CA CYS A 72 -7.67 -13.49 7.62
C CYS A 72 -8.04 -13.22 6.16
N PHE A 73 -9.10 -13.84 5.64
CA PHE A 73 -9.55 -13.59 4.27
C PHE A 73 -10.02 -12.15 4.06
N ILE A 74 -10.74 -11.59 5.04
CA ILE A 74 -11.16 -10.19 5.02
C ILE A 74 -9.94 -9.27 5.06
N ALA A 75 -8.95 -9.55 5.90
CA ALA A 75 -7.73 -8.75 6.01
C ALA A 75 -6.95 -8.69 4.67
N ILE A 76 -6.83 -9.83 3.98
CA ILE A 76 -6.21 -9.92 2.65
C ILE A 76 -7.03 -9.10 1.64
N ALA A 77 -8.35 -9.30 1.61
CA ALA A 77 -9.23 -8.62 0.66
C ALA A 77 -9.21 -7.09 0.86
N VAL A 78 -9.31 -6.63 2.11
CA VAL A 78 -9.25 -5.21 2.46
C VAL A 78 -7.89 -4.62 2.09
N SER A 79 -6.78 -5.30 2.41
CA SER A 79 -5.43 -4.85 2.05
C SER A 79 -5.23 -4.76 0.54
N TYR A 80 -5.79 -5.71 -0.21
CA TYR A 80 -5.74 -5.72 -1.67
C TYR A 80 -6.52 -4.54 -2.28
N VAL A 81 -7.76 -4.31 -1.85
CA VAL A 81 -8.57 -3.17 -2.33
C VAL A 81 -7.92 -1.85 -1.95
N LEU A 82 -7.40 -1.74 -0.73
CA LEU A 82 -6.68 -0.57 -0.23
C LEU A 82 -5.45 -0.26 -1.10
N LYS A 83 -4.68 -1.27 -1.49
CA LYS A 83 -3.54 -1.12 -2.39
C LYS A 83 -3.95 -0.53 -3.74
N LEU A 84 -4.95 -1.11 -4.40
CA LEU A 84 -5.42 -0.62 -5.70
C LEU A 84 -5.97 0.83 -5.59
N MET A 85 -6.75 1.12 -4.55
CA MET A 85 -7.23 2.50 -4.31
C MET A 85 -6.08 3.48 -4.09
N ALA A 86 -5.05 3.09 -3.32
CA ALA A 86 -3.88 3.92 -3.10
C ALA A 86 -3.10 4.19 -4.40
N CYS A 87 -2.85 3.17 -5.22
CA CYS A 87 -2.19 3.33 -6.53
C CYS A 87 -2.99 4.29 -7.43
N ALA A 88 -4.31 4.11 -7.51
CA ALA A 88 -5.18 4.97 -8.30
C ALA A 88 -5.17 6.43 -7.82
N MET A 89 -5.23 6.65 -6.51
CA MET A 89 -5.18 7.99 -5.91
C MET A 89 -3.81 8.64 -6.11
N GLN A 90 -2.70 7.90 -5.90
CA GLN A 90 -1.35 8.38 -6.18
C GLN A 90 -1.20 8.78 -7.65
N GLN A 91 -1.70 7.97 -8.58
CA GLN A 91 -1.63 8.24 -10.01
C GLN A 91 -2.48 9.45 -10.41
N LYS A 92 -3.73 9.55 -9.97
CA LYS A 92 -4.65 10.61 -10.41
C LYS A 92 -4.48 11.90 -9.63
N LEU A 93 -4.49 11.84 -8.31
CA LEU A 93 -4.49 13.02 -7.45
C LEU A 93 -3.11 13.65 -7.37
N ILE A 94 -2.06 12.85 -7.19
CA ILE A 94 -0.70 13.38 -7.04
C ILE A 94 -0.02 13.47 -8.41
N GLY A 95 0.15 12.34 -9.09
CA GLY A 95 0.87 12.29 -10.37
C GLY A 95 0.18 13.09 -11.47
N GLY A 96 -1.15 13.00 -11.57
CA GLY A 96 -1.95 13.71 -12.55
C GLY A 96 -2.08 15.21 -12.27
N LEU A 97 -2.67 15.58 -11.12
CA LEU A 97 -2.96 17.00 -10.80
C LEU A 97 -1.70 17.78 -10.40
N LEU A 98 -0.82 17.18 -9.59
CA LEU A 98 0.37 17.85 -9.04
C LEU A 98 1.65 17.53 -9.83
N GLY A 99 1.57 16.77 -10.92
CA GLY A 99 2.74 16.30 -11.68
C GLY A 99 3.59 17.40 -12.32
N ARG A 100 3.07 18.63 -12.44
CA ARG A 100 3.84 19.81 -12.90
C ARG A 100 4.72 20.42 -11.80
N ASN A 101 4.44 20.14 -10.53
CA ASN A 101 5.17 20.70 -9.40
C ASN A 101 6.58 20.08 -9.30
N LEU A 102 7.60 20.93 -9.33
CA LEU A 102 9.01 20.51 -9.21
C LEU A 102 9.28 19.71 -7.93
N LYS A 103 8.62 20.03 -6.82
CA LYS A 103 8.80 19.29 -5.55
C LYS A 103 8.37 17.82 -5.69
N ILE A 104 7.21 17.57 -6.30
CA ILE A 104 6.70 16.22 -6.54
C ILE A 104 7.61 15.47 -7.51
N ARG A 105 8.02 16.11 -8.61
CA ARG A 105 8.94 15.51 -9.58
C ARG A 105 10.32 15.18 -8.98
N CYS A 106 10.82 16.02 -8.08
CA CYS A 106 12.05 15.76 -7.33
C CYS A 106 11.89 14.61 -6.32
N GLN A 107 10.75 14.51 -5.63
CA GLN A 107 10.45 13.41 -4.72
C GLN A 107 10.36 12.07 -5.43
N VAL A 108 9.66 12.02 -6.58
CA VAL A 108 9.65 10.85 -7.47
C VAL A 108 11.06 10.54 -7.98
N GLY A 109 11.87 11.58 -8.20
CA GLY A 109 13.23 11.43 -8.72
C GLY A 109 13.25 11.22 -10.22
N VAL A 110 12.38 11.91 -10.99
CA VAL A 110 12.21 11.72 -12.44
C VAL A 110 13.49 11.83 -13.27
N ASN A 111 14.52 12.51 -12.74
CA ASN A 111 15.81 12.68 -13.40
C ASN A 111 16.82 11.58 -13.07
N LYS A 112 16.52 10.69 -12.12
CA LYS A 112 17.44 9.60 -11.72
C LYS A 112 17.43 8.49 -12.77
N PRO A 113 18.59 7.90 -13.13
CA PRO A 113 18.67 6.83 -14.13
C PRO A 113 17.72 5.65 -13.86
N PHE A 114 17.59 5.26 -12.59
CA PHE A 114 16.65 4.22 -12.17
C PHE A 114 15.19 4.51 -12.54
N ILE A 115 14.72 5.73 -12.26
CA ILE A 115 13.35 6.16 -12.56
C ILE A 115 13.16 6.32 -14.07
N ARG A 116 14.19 6.75 -14.81
CA ARG A 116 14.16 6.80 -16.28
C ARG A 116 14.05 5.42 -16.92
N ALA A 117 14.70 4.40 -16.34
CA ALA A 117 14.54 3.02 -16.78
C ALA A 117 13.10 2.52 -16.53
N ILE A 118 12.54 2.82 -15.36
CA ILE A 118 11.13 2.53 -15.05
C ILE A 118 10.20 3.22 -16.06
N GLU A 119 10.40 4.51 -16.33
CA GLU A 119 9.63 5.28 -17.31
C GLU A 119 9.65 4.61 -18.70
N ALA A 120 10.82 4.16 -19.17
CA ALA A 120 10.96 3.52 -20.47
C ALA A 120 10.15 2.21 -20.58
N VAL A 121 10.01 1.45 -19.49
CA VAL A 121 9.21 0.22 -19.45
C VAL A 121 7.73 0.54 -19.31
N LEU A 122 7.35 1.47 -18.43
CA LEU A 122 5.96 1.84 -18.17
C LEU A 122 5.28 2.50 -19.40
N ARG A 123 6.04 3.22 -20.22
CA ARG A 123 5.52 3.85 -21.46
C ARG A 123 5.18 2.86 -22.57
N ARG A 124 5.71 1.62 -22.54
CA ARG A 124 5.40 0.63 -23.59
C ARG A 124 3.91 0.31 -23.55
N PRO A 125 3.20 0.26 -24.69
CA PRO A 125 1.77 -0.07 -24.71
C PRO A 125 1.53 -1.51 -24.22
N GLY A 126 0.38 -1.75 -23.58
CA GLY A 126 0.01 -3.08 -23.08
C GLY A 126 0.73 -3.51 -21.80
N LEU A 127 0.57 -4.78 -21.43
CA LEU A 127 1.06 -5.37 -20.17
C LEU A 127 2.20 -6.35 -20.41
N SER A 128 3.42 -5.83 -20.56
CA SER A 128 4.63 -6.67 -20.56
C SER A 128 4.95 -7.18 -19.15
N MET A 129 5.63 -8.34 -19.05
CA MET A 129 6.11 -8.87 -17.77
C MET A 129 6.93 -7.85 -16.98
N GLY A 130 7.76 -7.06 -17.65
CA GLY A 130 8.53 -5.99 -17.00
C GLY A 130 7.66 -4.88 -16.43
N LYS A 131 6.57 -4.50 -17.11
CA LYS A 131 5.62 -3.50 -16.61
C LYS A 131 4.90 -4.03 -15.36
N VAL A 132 4.40 -5.26 -15.40
CA VAL A 132 3.75 -5.91 -14.25
C VAL A 132 4.72 -6.03 -13.07
N ALA A 133 5.96 -6.47 -13.31
CA ALA A 133 6.98 -6.58 -12.27
C ALA A 133 7.29 -5.23 -11.59
N ILE A 134 7.32 -4.13 -12.36
CA ILE A 134 7.49 -2.78 -11.82
C ILE A 134 6.25 -2.33 -11.02
N LEU A 135 5.04 -2.57 -11.53
CA LEU A 135 3.80 -2.16 -10.85
C LEU A 135 3.60 -2.91 -9.54
N CYS A 136 3.99 -4.18 -9.47
CA CYS A 136 3.88 -4.97 -8.24
C CYS A 136 5.09 -4.85 -7.30
N GLY A 137 6.31 -4.87 -7.84
CA GLY A 137 7.56 -4.93 -7.05
C GLY A 137 8.30 -3.61 -6.91
N GLY A 138 7.92 -2.59 -7.70
CA GLY A 138 8.53 -1.27 -7.64
C GLY A 138 8.18 -0.53 -6.34
N PRO A 139 8.94 0.52 -6.00
CA PRO A 139 8.58 1.41 -4.91
C PRO A 139 7.24 2.07 -5.23
N ASP A 140 6.21 1.73 -4.47
CA ASP A 140 4.81 2.04 -4.75
C ASP A 140 4.56 3.52 -5.07
N TRP A 141 4.85 4.40 -4.11
CA TRP A 141 4.60 5.83 -4.23
C TRP A 141 5.26 6.45 -5.48
N PRO A 142 6.60 6.35 -5.69
CA PRO A 142 7.20 6.95 -6.88
C PRO A 142 6.76 6.27 -8.18
N THR A 143 6.38 4.99 -8.17
CA THR A 143 5.92 4.27 -9.38
C THR A 143 4.54 4.77 -9.82
N SER A 144 3.56 4.77 -8.90
CA SER A 144 2.19 5.21 -9.20
C SER A 144 2.13 6.72 -9.49
N VAL A 145 2.86 7.54 -8.74
CA VAL A 145 2.94 8.98 -9.00
C VAL A 145 3.61 9.25 -10.35
N LEU A 146 4.69 8.53 -10.69
CA LEU A 146 5.31 8.64 -12.01
C LEU A 146 4.31 8.26 -13.12
N ALA A 147 3.55 7.18 -12.98
CA ALA A 147 2.53 6.80 -13.96
C ALA A 147 1.52 7.94 -14.22
N GLY A 148 1.19 8.70 -13.18
CA GLY A 148 0.34 9.90 -13.29
C GLY A 148 1.03 11.07 -14.00
N VAL A 149 2.30 11.34 -13.65
CA VAL A 149 3.13 12.38 -14.30
C VAL A 149 3.27 12.11 -15.80
N LEU A 150 3.42 10.83 -16.17
CA LEU A 150 3.53 10.35 -17.55
C LEU A 150 2.17 10.28 -18.28
N LYS A 151 1.06 10.52 -17.57
CA LYS A 151 -0.32 10.40 -18.07
C LYS A 151 -0.66 9.02 -18.63
N LEU A 152 -0.18 7.96 -18.00
CA LEU A 152 -0.49 6.59 -18.39
C LEU A 152 -1.96 6.25 -18.10
N SER A 153 -2.48 5.24 -18.80
CA SER A 153 -3.82 4.71 -18.55
C SER A 153 -3.90 4.15 -17.13
N LEU A 154 -4.90 4.59 -16.36
CA LEU A 154 -5.16 4.05 -15.02
C LEU A 154 -5.53 2.57 -15.12
N PHE A 155 -6.36 2.21 -16.09
CA PHE A 155 -6.80 0.83 -16.27
C PHE A 155 -5.64 -0.13 -16.50
N GLU A 156 -4.67 0.24 -17.36
CA GLU A 156 -3.47 -0.59 -17.55
C GLU A 156 -2.63 -0.69 -16.27
N CYS A 157 -2.49 0.40 -15.52
CA CYS A 157 -1.69 0.39 -14.29
C CYS A 157 -2.34 -0.45 -13.18
N GLU A 158 -3.65 -0.34 -13.00
CA GLU A 158 -4.40 -1.13 -12.03
C GLU A 158 -4.43 -2.62 -12.41
N LEU A 159 -4.70 -2.94 -13.68
CA LEU A 159 -4.71 -4.31 -14.17
C LEU A 159 -3.32 -4.95 -14.02
N GLY A 160 -2.26 -4.20 -14.31
CA GLY A 160 -0.88 -4.65 -14.08
C GLY A 160 -0.49 -4.76 -12.61
N THR A 161 -1.23 -4.11 -11.70
CA THR A 161 -1.01 -4.19 -10.25
C THR A 161 -1.75 -5.37 -9.62
N MET A 162 -2.82 -5.90 -10.22
CA MET A 162 -3.63 -6.99 -9.66
C MET A 162 -2.84 -8.21 -9.14
N PRO A 163 -1.72 -8.64 -9.75
CA PRO A 163 -0.90 -9.74 -9.21
C PRO A 163 -0.25 -9.45 -7.85
N ILE A 164 -0.32 -8.22 -7.33
CA ILE A 164 0.21 -7.83 -6.01
C ILE A 164 -0.38 -8.65 -4.86
N ILE A 165 -1.55 -9.25 -5.06
CA ILE A 165 -2.18 -10.13 -4.06
C ILE A 165 -1.21 -11.23 -3.57
N VAL A 166 -0.33 -11.73 -4.45
CA VAL A 166 0.70 -12.72 -4.12
C VAL A 166 1.68 -12.21 -3.04
N PHE A 167 1.92 -10.90 -2.96
CA PHE A 167 2.74 -10.27 -1.93
C PHE A 167 1.93 -9.87 -0.69
N ILE A 168 0.68 -9.43 -0.88
CA ILE A 168 -0.20 -8.99 0.21
C ILE A 168 -0.58 -10.16 1.10
N THR A 169 -0.91 -11.32 0.52
CA THR A 169 -1.30 -12.51 1.26
C THR A 169 -0.30 -12.91 2.34
N PRO A 170 0.99 -13.16 2.04
CA PRO A 170 1.95 -13.53 3.09
C PRO A 170 2.18 -12.41 4.11
N CYS A 171 2.14 -11.13 3.71
CA CYS A 171 2.29 -10.01 4.66
C CYS A 171 1.11 -9.92 5.64
N SER A 172 -0.11 -10.03 5.13
CA SER A 172 -1.33 -9.97 5.93
C SER A 172 -1.44 -11.18 6.87
N LEU A 173 -1.18 -12.39 6.35
CA LEU A 173 -1.16 -13.61 7.17
C LEU A 173 -0.07 -13.55 8.24
N SER A 174 1.11 -13.02 7.93
CA SER A 174 2.17 -12.85 8.93
C SER A 174 1.70 -12.00 10.11
N GLY A 175 0.88 -10.96 9.87
CA GLY A 175 0.27 -10.17 10.94
C GLY A 175 -0.78 -10.95 11.73
N SER A 176 -1.69 -11.65 11.03
CA SER A 176 -2.73 -12.44 11.67
C SER A 176 -2.16 -13.56 12.56
N TYR A 177 -1.15 -14.29 12.09
CA TYR A 177 -0.55 -15.37 12.85
C TYR A 177 0.37 -14.90 13.98
N TYR A 178 0.90 -13.67 13.89
CA TYR A 178 1.69 -13.08 14.98
C TYR A 178 0.86 -12.94 16.27
N LEU A 179 -0.41 -12.54 16.15
CA LEU A 179 -1.37 -12.53 17.26
C LEU A 179 -1.62 -13.91 17.84
N LYS A 180 -1.84 -14.89 16.97
CA LYS A 180 -2.11 -16.26 17.40
C LYS A 180 -0.94 -16.87 18.16
N SER A 181 0.30 -16.54 17.78
CA SER A 181 1.47 -16.97 18.55
C SER A 181 1.53 -16.35 19.96
N SER A 182 1.10 -15.10 20.13
CA SER A 182 1.08 -14.46 21.46
C SER A 182 -0.04 -14.95 22.38
N GLU A 183 -1.13 -15.49 21.84
CA GLU A 183 -2.20 -16.11 22.64
C GLU A 183 -1.90 -17.56 23.07
N SER A 184 -0.90 -18.19 22.44
CA SER A 184 -0.53 -19.59 22.68
C SER A 184 0.50 -19.77 23.81
N GLU A 185 0.95 -18.68 24.43
CA GLU A 185 1.82 -18.63 25.62
C GLU A 185 1.01 -18.25 26.87
#